data_AF-A0A835TIU8-F1
#
_entry.id   AF-A0A835TIU8-F1
#
_cell.length_a   1.000
_cell.length_b   1.000
_cell.length_c   1.000
_cell.angle_alpha   90.00
_cell.angle_beta   90.00
_cell.angle_gamma   90.00
#
_symmetry.space_group_name_H-M   'P 1'
#
loop_
_entity.id
_entity.type
_entity.pdbx_description
1 polymer ?
#
loop_
_entity_poly.entity_id
_entity_poly.type
_entity_poly.pdbx_seq_one_letter_code
_entity_poly.pdbx_strand_id
1 'polypeptide(L)'
;MDLDLQNLARSLQSLNTPHSVHQGKQLHILFFKKGLIQSTLSLANRLLQMYARCGSMNDAHKLFEEMPHRNCFSWNTMIEGYMKSGNKERSLFLFDMMSNKNDYSWNVVFSGFAKAGEMEIARRLFNEMPNRNGVVWNSMIHSYARNGSPREALRLFKELNLDPLDKSCCDTFVLATVIGTCADLGEIQCGKQIHSRILIDNMDFDSVLTSSLINLYGKCGDLDSAHWVLNMMEEPDDFSLSALITGYANQGRMNDARRAFYRKSNSCVVVWNSLISGHVTNNEEIEAFLLFNDMQKKGLKVDFSTLATILSACRSLCNFQYAKQMHAYACKVGLIYDNVVACAFIDAYSKCGNLNDACKLFSELKTYDRILLNSMITVYSNSGKIEDAKQIFNTMPSKSLISWNSMIVGLSQNGCPVEALDLFCMMNKLDLRMDRFNLASVISACASISSLELGEQVFARATVVGLDSDEVISTSLVDFYCKCGFIEIGRKIFDTMMKSDEISWNSMLMGYATNGHGLEALTLFNEMRHAGCDVSSSSANNDKVSPTSPCAFGSIHFEFSMLVSLPGLQ
;
A
#
# COMPACT_ATOMS: atom_id res chain seq x y z
N MET A 1 51.61 -30.82 22.36
CA MET A 1 50.35 -31.13 21.65
C MET A 1 49.24 -30.16 22.05
N ASP A 2 49.01 -29.90 23.35
CA ASP A 2 47.96 -28.98 23.81
C ASP A 2 48.13 -27.50 23.41
N LEU A 3 49.36 -27.00 23.34
CA LEU A 3 49.63 -25.60 22.96
C LEU A 3 49.26 -25.31 21.49
N ASP A 4 49.53 -26.26 20.59
CA ASP A 4 49.18 -26.16 19.17
C ASP A 4 47.68 -26.26 18.92
N LEU A 5 46.99 -27.11 19.70
CA LEU A 5 45.54 -27.28 19.67
C LEU A 5 44.80 -26.01 20.12
N GLN A 6 45.29 -25.33 21.17
CA GLN A 6 44.74 -24.05 21.59
C GLN A 6 45.02 -22.92 20.60
N ASN A 7 46.18 -22.90 19.95
CA ASN A 7 46.50 -21.93 18.91
C ASN A 7 45.61 -22.10 17.66
N LEU A 8 45.44 -23.34 17.18
CA LEU A 8 44.54 -23.69 16.08
C LEU A 8 43.07 -23.36 16.39
N ALA A 9 42.64 -23.58 17.63
CA ALA A 9 41.31 -23.20 18.10
C ALA A 9 41.09 -21.68 18.12
N ARG A 10 42.09 -20.90 18.55
CA ARG A 10 42.04 -19.43 18.52
C ARG A 10 41.97 -18.90 17.09
N SER A 11 42.73 -19.49 16.17
CA SER A 11 42.70 -19.13 14.74
C SER A 11 41.34 -19.37 14.09
N LEU A 12 40.58 -20.39 14.51
CA LEU A 12 39.22 -20.63 13.99
C LEU A 12 38.21 -19.56 14.45
N GLN A 13 38.42 -18.98 15.62
CA GLN A 13 37.51 -17.98 16.20
C GLN A 13 37.59 -16.62 15.49
N SER A 14 38.74 -16.32 14.86
CA SER A 14 38.96 -15.11 14.06
C SER A 14 38.46 -15.22 12.61
N LEU A 15 38.04 -16.41 12.17
CA LEU A 15 37.59 -16.67 10.79
C LEU A 15 36.06 -16.55 10.68
N ASN A 16 35.54 -15.33 10.59
CA ASN A 16 34.09 -15.07 10.55
C ASN A 16 33.58 -14.45 9.23
N THR A 17 34.40 -14.40 8.18
CA THR A 17 34.02 -13.74 6.90
C THR A 17 33.92 -14.74 5.74
N PRO A 18 33.16 -14.46 4.66
CA PRO A 18 33.10 -15.33 3.49
C PRO A 18 34.48 -15.61 2.86
N HIS A 19 35.41 -14.66 2.98
CA HIS A 19 36.80 -14.78 2.50
C HIS A 19 37.63 -15.79 3.33
N SER A 20 37.19 -16.11 4.55
CA SER A 20 37.87 -17.04 5.47
C SER A 20 37.62 -18.52 5.15
N VAL A 21 36.68 -18.84 4.24
CA VAL A 21 36.31 -20.23 3.89
C VAL A 21 37.49 -21.03 3.34
N HIS A 22 38.38 -20.39 2.57
CA HIS A 22 39.53 -21.07 1.98
C HIS A 22 40.52 -21.57 3.05
N GLN A 23 40.82 -20.74 4.04
CA GLN A 23 41.65 -21.12 5.19
C GLN A 23 40.95 -22.18 6.04
N GLY A 24 39.63 -22.08 6.20
CA GLY A 24 38.80 -23.10 6.83
C GLY A 24 38.91 -24.47 6.16
N LYS A 25 38.89 -24.53 4.82
CA LYS A 25 39.10 -25.76 4.03
C LYS A 25 40.49 -26.38 4.21
N GLN A 26 41.54 -25.55 4.27
CA GLN A 26 42.88 -26.03 4.54
C GLN A 26 43.00 -26.66 5.94
N LEU A 27 42.40 -26.01 6.95
CA LEU A 27 42.34 -26.55 8.31
C LEU A 27 41.50 -27.82 8.41
N HIS A 28 40.37 -27.89 7.70
CA HIS A 28 39.53 -29.09 7.60
C HIS A 28 40.34 -30.30 7.08
N ILE A 29 41.02 -30.15 5.94
CA ILE A 29 41.86 -31.21 5.36
C ILE A 29 42.98 -31.61 6.31
N LEU A 30 43.63 -30.63 6.97
CA LEU A 30 44.70 -30.90 7.92
C LEU A 30 44.20 -31.69 9.14
N PHE A 31 43.04 -31.33 9.68
CA PHE A 31 42.43 -32.02 10.82
C PHE A 31 41.97 -33.43 10.44
N PHE A 32 41.45 -33.61 9.23
CA PHE A 32 41.08 -34.93 8.71
C PHE A 32 42.32 -35.83 8.59
N LYS A 33 43.38 -35.37 7.92
CA LYS A 33 44.63 -36.13 7.76
C LYS A 33 45.31 -36.50 9.08
N LYS A 34 45.19 -35.66 10.10
CA LYS A 34 45.76 -35.91 11.44
C LYS A 34 44.83 -36.72 12.36
N GLY A 35 43.64 -37.14 11.91
CA GLY A 35 42.66 -37.85 12.75
C GLY A 35 42.09 -36.99 13.90
N LEU A 36 42.22 -35.67 13.81
CA LEU A 36 41.79 -34.75 14.88
C LEU A 36 40.27 -34.58 14.91
N ILE A 37 39.59 -34.71 13.77
CA ILE A 37 38.12 -34.69 13.67
C ILE A 37 37.52 -35.89 14.40
N GLN A 38 38.18 -37.04 14.31
CA GLN A 38 37.73 -38.29 14.92
C GLN A 38 38.02 -38.35 16.42
N SER A 39 39.14 -37.75 16.85
CA SER A 39 39.58 -37.77 18.25
C SER A 39 39.03 -36.62 19.10
N THR A 40 38.71 -35.46 18.50
CA THR A 40 38.39 -34.22 19.27
C THR A 40 37.11 -33.54 18.79
N LEU A 41 35.97 -33.86 19.43
CA LEU A 41 34.65 -33.29 19.12
C LEU A 41 34.60 -31.75 19.18
N SER A 42 35.34 -31.13 20.11
CA SER A 42 35.32 -29.68 20.30
C SER A 42 35.93 -28.90 19.13
N LEU A 43 36.96 -29.46 18.47
CA LEU A 43 37.55 -28.88 17.26
C LEU A 43 36.61 -29.00 16.07
N ALA A 44 36.01 -30.18 15.89
CA ALA A 44 35.03 -30.42 14.83
C ALA A 44 33.84 -29.45 14.96
N ASN A 45 33.31 -29.26 16.18
CA ASN A 45 32.24 -28.30 16.46
C ASN A 45 32.62 -26.84 16.14
N ARG A 46 33.85 -26.43 16.43
CA ARG A 46 34.34 -25.07 16.11
C ARG A 46 34.47 -24.86 14.60
N LEU A 47 35.00 -25.85 13.89
CA LEU A 47 35.13 -25.80 12.44
C LEU A 47 33.76 -25.81 11.76
N LEU A 48 32.80 -26.56 12.30
CA LEU A 48 31.41 -26.59 11.85
C LEU A 48 30.73 -25.22 12.03
N GLN A 49 30.90 -24.59 13.19
CA GLN A 49 30.38 -23.25 13.47
C GLN A 49 30.99 -22.19 12.54
N MET A 50 32.28 -22.30 12.23
CA MET A 50 32.95 -21.43 11.25
C MET A 50 32.30 -21.56 9.87
N TYR A 51 32.15 -22.79 9.35
CA TYR A 51 31.51 -22.99 8.04
C TYR A 51 30.08 -22.46 7.99
N ALA A 52 29.29 -22.69 9.04
CA ALA A 52 27.93 -22.19 9.14
C ALA A 52 27.87 -20.64 9.13
N ARG A 53 28.77 -19.97 9.85
CA ARG A 53 28.87 -18.49 9.86
C ARG A 53 29.31 -17.91 8.52
N CYS A 54 30.22 -18.59 7.83
CA CYS A 54 30.66 -18.19 6.50
C CYS A 54 29.63 -18.50 5.40
N GLY A 55 28.50 -19.12 5.72
CA GLY A 55 27.45 -19.50 4.77
C GLY A 55 27.79 -20.71 3.88
N SER A 56 28.92 -21.41 4.12
CA SER A 56 29.32 -22.57 3.31
C SER A 56 28.70 -23.87 3.84
N MET A 57 27.39 -24.01 3.67
CA MET A 57 26.65 -25.16 4.21
C MET A 57 27.02 -26.50 3.58
N ASN A 58 27.50 -26.51 2.33
CA ASN A 58 27.95 -27.74 1.68
C ASN A 58 29.21 -28.31 2.35
N ASP A 59 30.16 -27.47 2.73
CA ASP A 59 31.37 -27.89 3.43
C ASP A 59 31.09 -28.23 4.90
N ALA A 60 30.17 -27.49 5.55
CA ALA A 60 29.67 -27.82 6.87
C ALA A 60 29.04 -29.22 6.90
N HIS A 61 28.23 -29.55 5.90
CA HIS A 61 27.58 -30.86 5.81
C HIS A 61 28.59 -31.99 5.60
N LYS A 62 29.60 -31.80 4.74
CA LYS A 62 30.69 -32.78 4.59
C LYS A 62 31.40 -33.05 5.92
N LEU A 63 31.79 -31.99 6.63
CA LEU A 63 32.39 -32.13 7.95
C LEU A 63 31.46 -32.88 8.91
N PHE A 64 30.17 -32.54 8.89
CA PHE A 64 29.17 -33.17 9.74
C PHE A 64 29.05 -34.68 9.48
N GLU A 65 29.09 -35.13 8.21
CA GLU A 65 29.10 -36.54 7.84
C GLU A 65 30.38 -37.26 8.29
N GLU A 66 31.54 -36.58 8.25
CA GLU A 66 32.84 -37.12 8.67
C GLU A 66 33.00 -37.26 10.20
N MET A 67 32.12 -36.65 11.00
CA MET A 67 32.17 -36.73 12.47
C MET A 67 31.64 -38.09 12.98
N PRO A 68 32.45 -38.90 13.69
CA PRO A 68 32.02 -40.21 14.19
C PRO A 68 31.03 -40.10 15.37
N HIS A 69 31.17 -39.06 16.20
CA HIS A 69 30.27 -38.77 17.30
C HIS A 69 29.73 -37.35 17.16
N ARG A 70 28.42 -37.19 17.37
CA ARG A 70 27.70 -35.92 17.22
C ARG A 70 26.92 -35.65 18.49
N ASN A 71 26.97 -34.42 18.99
CA ASN A 71 26.20 -33.97 20.14
C ASN A 71 25.15 -32.92 19.74
N CYS A 72 24.27 -32.53 20.66
CA CYS A 72 23.22 -31.55 20.36
C CYS A 72 23.78 -30.25 19.73
N PHE A 73 24.95 -29.79 20.16
CA PHE A 73 25.60 -28.61 19.57
C PHE A 73 25.90 -28.77 18.07
N SER A 74 26.48 -29.91 17.66
CA SER A 74 26.76 -30.18 16.23
C SER A 74 25.49 -30.16 15.37
N TRP A 75 24.41 -30.80 15.84
CA TRP A 75 23.12 -30.83 15.16
C TRP A 75 22.49 -29.43 15.08
N ASN A 76 22.45 -28.71 16.20
CA ASN A 76 21.85 -27.37 16.28
C ASN A 76 22.59 -26.35 15.40
N THR A 77 23.91 -26.48 15.28
CA THR A 77 24.72 -25.64 14.38
C THR A 77 24.35 -25.88 12.91
N MET A 78 24.13 -27.14 12.52
CA MET A 78 23.71 -27.48 11.15
C MET A 78 22.30 -26.99 10.83
N ILE A 79 21.35 -27.20 11.76
CA ILE A 79 19.98 -26.72 11.67
C ILE A 79 19.96 -25.19 11.50
N GLU A 80 20.64 -24.45 12.39
CA GLU A 80 20.69 -22.99 12.32
C GLU A 80 21.33 -22.50 11.01
N GLY A 81 22.41 -23.15 10.57
CA GLY A 81 23.08 -22.86 9.31
C GLY A 81 22.16 -23.05 8.10
N TYR A 82 21.43 -24.17 8.04
CA TYR A 82 20.49 -24.42 6.94
C TYR A 82 19.31 -23.45 6.94
N MET A 83 18.76 -23.10 8.12
CA MET A 83 17.73 -22.06 8.23
C MET A 83 18.21 -20.71 7.68
N LYS A 84 19.42 -20.27 8.05
CA LYS A 84 19.99 -18.99 7.55
C LYS A 84 20.28 -19.00 6.05
N SER A 85 20.63 -20.16 5.49
CA SER A 85 20.83 -20.33 4.05
C SER A 85 19.53 -20.41 3.23
N GLY A 86 18.37 -20.45 3.89
CA GLY A 86 17.05 -20.58 3.24
C GLY A 86 16.64 -22.01 2.91
N ASN A 87 17.49 -23.02 3.16
CA ASN A 87 17.15 -24.43 2.94
C ASN A 87 16.42 -25.02 4.16
N LYS A 88 15.15 -24.62 4.32
CA LYS A 88 14.31 -24.96 5.47
C LYS A 88 14.03 -26.47 5.55
N GLU A 89 13.83 -27.15 4.42
CA GLU A 89 13.54 -28.59 4.37
C GLU A 89 14.67 -29.43 4.98
N ARG A 90 15.92 -29.14 4.61
CA ARG A 90 17.08 -29.84 5.18
C ARG A 90 17.24 -29.60 6.67
N SER A 91 16.93 -28.40 7.13
CA SER A 91 16.94 -28.07 8.55
C SER A 91 15.96 -28.95 9.34
N LEU A 92 14.71 -29.07 8.85
CA LEU A 92 13.69 -29.92 9.47
C LEU A 92 14.08 -31.40 9.43
N PHE A 93 14.59 -31.88 8.29
CA PHE A 93 15.08 -33.25 8.15
C PHE A 93 16.17 -33.58 9.19
N LEU A 94 17.15 -32.70 9.37
CA LEU A 94 18.20 -32.91 10.38
C LEU A 94 17.65 -32.90 11.81
N PHE A 95 16.64 -32.07 12.09
CA PHE A 95 15.99 -32.07 13.38
C PHE A 95 15.25 -33.39 13.64
N ASP A 96 14.51 -33.90 12.67
CA ASP A 96 13.77 -35.16 12.79
C ASP A 96 14.72 -36.34 13.04
N MET A 97 15.86 -36.36 12.34
CA MET A 97 16.93 -37.36 12.49
C MET A 97 17.67 -37.31 13.84
N MET A 98 17.54 -36.22 14.60
CA MET A 98 18.21 -36.05 15.88
C MET A 98 17.58 -36.98 16.94
N SER A 99 18.38 -37.91 17.46
CA SER A 99 17.93 -38.93 18.43
C SER A 99 17.55 -38.36 19.79
N ASN A 100 18.33 -37.40 20.31
CA ASN A 100 18.10 -36.74 21.59
C ASN A 100 17.93 -35.23 21.39
N LYS A 101 16.69 -34.75 21.44
CA LYS A 101 16.34 -33.32 21.32
C LYS A 101 16.29 -32.68 22.71
N ASN A 102 17.01 -31.59 22.92
CA ASN A 102 16.92 -30.79 24.14
C ASN A 102 16.09 -29.51 23.92
N ASP A 103 15.77 -28.77 24.98
CA ASP A 103 14.97 -27.54 24.90
C ASP A 103 15.56 -26.52 23.92
N TYR A 104 16.90 -26.42 23.86
CA TYR A 104 17.58 -25.53 22.92
C TYR A 104 17.38 -25.97 21.45
N SER A 105 17.44 -27.28 21.16
CA SER A 105 17.19 -27.81 19.82
C SER A 105 15.79 -27.46 19.32
N TRP A 106 14.77 -27.62 20.17
CA TRP A 106 13.41 -27.21 19.85
C TRP A 106 13.32 -25.71 19.60
N ASN A 107 13.89 -24.89 20.49
CA ASN A 107 13.86 -23.43 20.38
C ASN A 107 14.50 -22.92 19.09
N VAL A 108 15.63 -23.50 18.65
CA VAL A 108 16.35 -23.10 17.42
C VAL A 108 15.51 -23.37 16.18
N VAL A 109 14.97 -24.59 16.04
CA VAL A 109 14.19 -24.99 14.86
C VAL A 109 12.91 -24.18 14.79
N PHE A 110 12.17 -24.13 15.90
CA PHE A 110 10.94 -23.37 16.01
C PHE A 110 11.15 -21.88 15.66
N SER A 111 12.12 -21.23 16.30
CA SER A 111 12.41 -19.81 16.04
C SER A 111 12.84 -19.56 14.60
N GLY A 112 13.54 -20.52 13.99
CA GLY A 112 13.90 -20.49 12.58
C GLY A 112 12.67 -20.46 11.68
N PHE A 113 11.74 -21.40 11.85
CA PHE A 113 10.53 -21.48 11.03
C PHE A 113 9.57 -20.31 11.27
N ALA A 114 9.41 -19.90 12.54
CA ALA A 114 8.61 -18.74 12.92
C ALA A 114 9.13 -17.43 12.30
N LYS A 115 10.46 -17.21 12.28
CA LYS A 115 11.07 -16.04 11.63
C LYS A 115 11.00 -16.10 10.10
N ALA A 116 10.97 -17.31 9.53
CA ALA A 116 10.91 -17.54 8.10
C ALA A 116 9.48 -17.48 7.51
N GLY A 117 8.46 -17.22 8.34
CA GLY A 117 7.06 -17.07 7.92
C GLY A 117 6.29 -18.38 7.74
N GLU A 118 6.91 -19.53 8.03
CA GLU A 118 6.30 -20.86 7.83
C GLU A 118 5.41 -21.24 9.03
N MET A 119 4.28 -20.55 9.16
CA MET A 119 3.44 -20.61 10.37
C MET A 119 2.86 -22.00 10.64
N GLU A 120 2.55 -22.79 9.60
CA GLU A 120 2.03 -24.14 9.74
C GLU A 120 3.03 -25.08 10.41
N ILE A 121 4.29 -25.06 9.94
CA ILE A 121 5.36 -25.88 10.52
C ILE A 121 5.70 -25.37 11.92
N ALA A 122 5.78 -24.05 12.12
CA ALA A 122 6.01 -23.47 13.43
C ALA A 122 4.92 -23.88 14.44
N ARG A 123 3.64 -23.92 14.04
CA ARG A 123 2.52 -24.38 14.88
C ARG A 123 2.59 -25.85 15.19
N ARG A 124 2.94 -26.69 14.21
CA ARG A 124 3.15 -28.12 14.44
C ARG A 124 4.26 -28.36 15.47
N LEU A 125 5.42 -27.75 15.27
CA LEU A 125 6.56 -27.85 16.19
C LEU A 125 6.20 -27.36 17.59
N PHE A 126 5.52 -26.21 17.69
CA PHE A 126 5.04 -25.66 18.97
C PHE A 126 4.14 -26.65 19.72
N ASN A 127 3.23 -27.33 19.02
CA ASN A 127 2.34 -28.32 19.63
C ASN A 127 3.08 -29.58 20.09
N GLU A 128 4.09 -30.03 19.33
CA GLU A 128 4.90 -31.21 19.65
C GLU A 128 5.92 -30.99 20.79
N MET A 129 6.24 -29.74 21.13
CA MET A 129 7.21 -29.42 22.18
C MET A 129 6.79 -29.95 23.56
N PRO A 130 7.65 -30.76 24.23
CA PRO A 130 7.33 -31.32 25.55
C PRO A 130 7.19 -30.27 26.66
N ASN A 131 8.03 -29.22 26.62
CA ASN A 131 7.99 -28.11 27.55
C ASN A 131 8.08 -26.79 26.76
N ARG A 132 7.12 -25.90 27.00
CA ARG A 132 7.01 -24.61 26.32
C ARG A 132 7.38 -23.52 27.30
N ASN A 133 8.64 -23.07 27.26
CA ASN A 133 9.09 -21.94 28.07
C ASN A 133 8.65 -20.59 27.45
N GLY A 134 8.80 -19.50 28.22
CA GLY A 134 8.40 -18.16 27.78
C GLY A 134 9.00 -17.76 26.43
N VAL A 135 10.26 -18.12 26.14
CA VAL A 135 10.92 -17.76 24.86
C VAL A 135 10.13 -18.26 23.64
N VAL A 136 9.57 -19.46 23.72
CA VAL A 136 8.81 -20.10 22.62
C VAL A 136 7.43 -19.46 22.49
N TRP A 137 6.73 -19.21 23.60
CA TRP A 137 5.47 -18.48 23.63
C TRP A 137 5.61 -17.07 23.04
N ASN A 138 6.61 -16.32 23.50
CA ASN A 138 6.91 -14.96 23.05
C ASN A 138 7.17 -14.94 21.54
N SER A 139 8.00 -15.87 21.06
CA SER A 139 8.36 -16.00 19.66
C SER A 139 7.15 -16.43 18.80
N MET A 140 6.25 -17.26 19.31
CA MET A 140 5.04 -17.68 18.61
C MET A 140 4.04 -16.54 18.44
N ILE A 141 3.75 -15.83 19.54
CA ILE A 141 2.85 -14.67 19.54
C ILE A 141 3.40 -13.59 18.59
N HIS A 142 4.69 -13.27 18.70
CA HIS A 142 5.34 -12.29 17.82
C HIS A 142 5.32 -12.69 16.34
N SER A 143 5.50 -13.98 16.04
CA SER A 143 5.48 -14.47 14.66
C SER A 143 4.07 -14.39 14.04
N TYR A 144 3.02 -14.79 14.76
CA TYR A 144 1.64 -14.61 14.29
C TYR A 144 1.25 -13.14 14.12
N ALA A 145 1.67 -12.27 15.04
CA ALA A 145 1.47 -10.83 14.95
C ALA A 145 2.08 -10.26 13.67
N ARG A 146 3.34 -10.61 13.37
CA ARG A 146 4.09 -10.09 12.22
C ARG A 146 3.64 -10.66 10.88
N ASN A 147 3.18 -11.91 10.85
CA ASN A 147 2.79 -12.60 9.61
C ASN A 147 1.31 -12.43 9.24
N GLY A 148 0.65 -11.37 9.74
CA GLY A 148 -0.71 -11.00 9.33
C GLY A 148 -1.83 -11.85 9.92
N SER A 149 -1.55 -12.59 11.01
CA SER A 149 -2.56 -13.39 11.73
C SER A 149 -2.71 -12.92 13.19
N PRO A 150 -3.06 -11.64 13.43
CA PRO A 150 -3.10 -11.06 14.77
C PRO A 150 -4.16 -11.71 15.69
N ARG A 151 -5.23 -12.28 15.13
CA ARG A 151 -6.26 -12.99 15.93
C ARG A 151 -5.71 -14.24 16.62
N GLU A 152 -4.85 -15.00 15.93
CA GLU A 152 -4.20 -16.18 16.51
C GLU A 152 -3.16 -15.77 17.57
N ALA A 153 -2.46 -14.65 17.37
CA ALA A 153 -1.57 -14.09 18.38
C ALA A 153 -2.32 -13.75 19.68
N LEU A 154 -3.50 -13.11 19.59
CA LEU A 154 -4.35 -12.82 20.75
C LEU A 154 -4.90 -14.09 21.42
N ARG A 155 -5.26 -15.10 20.62
CA ARG A 155 -5.73 -16.39 21.14
C ARG A 155 -4.63 -17.07 21.96
N LEU A 156 -3.40 -17.13 21.44
CA LEU A 156 -2.26 -17.71 22.13
C LEU A 156 -1.90 -16.93 23.40
N PHE A 157 -2.00 -15.60 23.38
CA PHE A 157 -1.80 -14.80 24.58
C PHE A 157 -2.85 -15.08 25.67
N LYS A 158 -4.10 -15.38 25.28
CA LYS A 158 -5.13 -15.82 26.24
C LYS A 158 -4.84 -17.22 26.79
N GLU A 159 -4.32 -18.13 25.96
CA GLU A 159 -3.90 -19.47 26.38
C GLU A 159 -2.70 -19.42 27.34
N LEU A 160 -1.77 -18.47 27.12
CA LEU A 160 -0.63 -18.20 28.00
C LEU A 160 -1.07 -17.76 29.41
N ASN A 161 -2.17 -17.00 29.51
CA ASN A 161 -2.70 -16.43 30.75
C ASN A 161 -3.47 -17.43 31.67
N LEU A 162 -3.32 -18.74 31.47
CA LEU A 162 -4.07 -19.75 32.24
C LEU A 162 -3.39 -20.22 33.54
N ASP A 163 -2.16 -19.78 33.86
CA ASP A 163 -1.52 -20.09 35.15
C ASP A 163 -1.23 -18.82 35.98
N PRO A 164 -2.08 -18.48 36.97
CA PRO A 164 -1.95 -17.27 37.80
C PRO A 164 -0.66 -17.17 38.63
N LEU A 165 0.10 -18.26 38.76
CA LEU A 165 1.29 -18.36 39.61
C LEU A 165 2.60 -18.11 38.85
N ASP A 166 2.62 -18.15 37.51
CA ASP A 166 3.84 -17.97 36.72
C ASP A 166 4.04 -16.50 36.32
N LYS A 167 4.57 -15.71 37.25
CA LYS A 167 4.99 -14.31 37.02
C LYS A 167 6.13 -14.16 36.02
N SER A 168 6.79 -15.24 35.59
CA SER A 168 7.96 -15.17 34.68
C SER A 168 7.57 -14.93 33.22
N CYS A 169 6.28 -14.98 32.88
CA CYS A 169 5.83 -15.02 31.49
C CYS A 169 5.50 -13.63 30.88
N CYS A 170 5.41 -12.58 31.70
CA CYS A 170 5.04 -11.23 31.25
C CYS A 170 6.28 -10.43 30.83
N ASP A 171 6.86 -10.80 29.70
CA ASP A 171 7.89 -10.00 29.04
C ASP A 171 7.26 -8.74 28.43
N THR A 172 7.79 -7.56 28.76
CA THR A 172 7.37 -6.26 28.23
C THR A 172 7.30 -6.27 26.69
N PHE A 173 8.20 -6.99 26.03
CA PHE A 173 8.21 -7.12 24.58
C PHE A 173 6.97 -7.85 24.03
N VAL A 174 6.50 -8.88 24.73
CA VAL A 174 5.28 -9.62 24.36
C VAL A 174 4.07 -8.74 24.57
N LEU A 175 3.99 -8.04 25.70
CA LEU A 175 2.89 -7.13 25.98
C LEU A 175 2.81 -6.03 24.91
N ALA A 176 3.94 -5.42 24.54
CA ALA A 176 3.99 -4.46 23.44
C ALA A 176 3.54 -5.07 22.10
N THR A 177 4.00 -6.30 21.78
CA THR A 177 3.56 -7.02 20.56
C THR A 177 2.04 -7.25 20.57
N VAL A 178 1.49 -7.74 21.68
CA VAL A 178 0.05 -8.04 21.83
C VAL A 178 -0.79 -6.77 21.79
N ILE A 179 -0.35 -5.70 22.46
CA ILE A 179 -0.98 -4.37 22.39
C ILE A 179 -0.99 -3.87 20.94
N GLY A 180 0.11 -4.04 20.21
CA GLY A 180 0.18 -3.75 18.76
C GLY A 180 -0.86 -4.54 17.96
N THR A 181 -0.99 -5.84 18.22
CA THR A 181 -2.04 -6.67 17.55
C THR A 181 -3.46 -6.24 17.91
N CYS A 182 -3.71 -5.82 19.16
CA CYS A 182 -4.99 -5.25 19.57
C CYS A 182 -5.26 -3.94 18.82
N ALA A 183 -4.24 -3.09 18.64
CA ALA A 183 -4.34 -1.83 17.92
C ALA A 183 -4.69 -2.04 16.43
N ASP A 184 -4.08 -3.03 15.80
CA ASP A 184 -4.32 -3.35 14.39
C ASP A 184 -5.68 -4.01 14.15
N LEU A 185 -6.21 -4.73 15.14
CA LEU A 185 -7.55 -5.33 15.10
C LEU A 185 -8.67 -4.40 15.60
N GLY A 186 -8.34 -3.28 16.25
CA GLY A 186 -9.32 -2.42 16.92
C GLY A 186 -9.93 -3.02 18.20
N GLU A 187 -9.26 -4.00 18.82
CA GLU A 187 -9.75 -4.75 19.99
C GLU A 187 -9.44 -4.01 21.31
N ILE A 188 -10.16 -2.91 21.56
CA ILE A 188 -9.90 -2.03 22.70
C ILE A 188 -10.09 -2.72 24.05
N GLN A 189 -11.06 -3.63 24.19
CA GLN A 189 -11.34 -4.28 25.47
C GLN A 189 -10.21 -5.19 25.92
N CYS A 190 -9.64 -5.96 24.99
CA CYS A 190 -8.46 -6.78 25.27
C CYS A 190 -7.26 -5.90 25.63
N GLY A 191 -7.07 -4.80 24.90
CA GLY A 191 -6.05 -3.80 25.21
C GLY A 191 -6.18 -3.18 26.61
N LYS A 192 -7.40 -2.82 27.04
CA LYS A 192 -7.68 -2.31 28.38
C LYS A 192 -7.36 -3.33 29.47
N GLN A 193 -7.72 -4.59 29.27
CA GLN A 193 -7.38 -5.67 30.21
C GLN A 193 -5.87 -5.82 30.39
N ILE A 194 -5.11 -5.77 29.30
CA ILE A 194 -3.64 -5.82 29.33
C ILE A 194 -3.08 -4.60 30.04
N HIS A 195 -3.58 -3.40 29.75
CA HIS A 195 -3.15 -2.18 30.41
C HIS A 195 -3.45 -2.19 31.92
N SER A 196 -4.64 -2.63 32.34
CA SER A 196 -4.96 -2.81 33.75
C SER A 196 -4.01 -3.81 34.43
N ARG A 197 -3.63 -4.88 33.73
CA ARG A 197 -2.68 -5.87 34.25
C ARG A 197 -1.28 -5.30 34.45
N ILE A 198 -0.78 -4.51 33.50
CA ILE A 198 0.50 -3.79 33.59
C ILE A 198 0.56 -2.93 34.86
N LEU A 199 -0.54 -2.21 35.15
CA LEU A 199 -0.65 -1.37 36.34
C LEU A 199 -0.70 -2.20 37.64
N ILE A 200 -1.44 -3.31 37.67
CA ILE A 200 -1.56 -4.18 38.85
C ILE A 200 -0.23 -4.87 39.18
N ASP A 201 0.51 -5.29 38.16
CA ASP A 201 1.79 -5.98 38.32
C ASP A 201 2.97 -5.03 38.60
N ASN A 202 2.71 -3.71 38.68
CA ASN A 202 3.72 -2.65 38.87
C ASN A 202 4.89 -2.78 37.89
N MET A 203 4.58 -3.08 36.62
CA MET A 203 5.61 -3.14 35.58
C MET A 203 6.09 -1.73 35.22
N ASP A 204 7.40 -1.59 35.02
CA ASP A 204 7.97 -0.32 34.57
C ASP A 204 7.50 0.00 33.15
N PHE A 205 7.03 1.23 32.97
CA PHE A 205 6.64 1.77 31.68
C PHE A 205 7.89 2.17 30.89
N ASP A 206 8.42 1.24 30.10
CA ASP A 206 9.43 1.60 29.10
C ASP A 206 8.79 2.37 27.93
N SER A 207 9.63 3.10 27.18
CA SER A 207 9.20 3.93 26.04
C SER A 207 8.48 3.12 24.95
N VAL A 208 8.80 1.82 24.80
CA VAL A 208 8.19 0.96 23.77
C VAL A 208 6.77 0.57 24.16
N LEU A 209 6.56 0.17 25.41
CA LEU A 209 5.27 -0.21 25.96
C LEU A 209 4.32 0.98 26.01
N THR A 210 4.78 2.16 26.47
CA THR A 210 3.97 3.38 26.48
C THR A 210 3.57 3.81 25.08
N SER A 211 4.51 3.83 24.12
CA SER A 211 4.23 4.13 22.72
C SER A 211 3.20 3.15 22.13
N SER A 212 3.30 1.86 22.47
CA SER A 212 2.36 0.84 22.02
C SER A 212 0.96 1.06 22.59
N LEU A 213 0.84 1.40 23.89
CA LEU A 213 -0.44 1.72 24.53
C LEU A 213 -1.09 2.97 23.94
N ILE A 214 -0.31 4.03 23.69
CA ILE A 214 -0.80 5.25 23.05
C ILE A 214 -1.31 4.95 21.64
N ASN A 215 -0.57 4.16 20.86
CA ASN A 215 -0.99 3.74 19.52
C ASN A 215 -2.27 2.89 19.56
N LEU A 216 -2.40 1.95 20.51
CA LEU A 216 -3.62 1.18 20.74
C LEU A 216 -4.82 2.09 20.98
N TYR A 217 -4.73 2.97 21.98
CA TYR A 217 -5.83 3.85 22.34
C TYR A 217 -6.16 4.87 21.24
N GLY A 218 -5.13 5.41 20.58
CA GLY A 218 -5.27 6.32 19.45
C GLY A 218 -5.99 5.68 18.25
N LYS A 219 -5.59 4.47 17.83
CA LYS A 219 -6.27 3.74 16.74
C LYS A 219 -7.69 3.31 17.12
N CYS A 220 -7.94 2.97 18.38
CA CYS A 220 -9.26 2.55 18.87
C CYS A 220 -10.19 3.73 19.23
N GLY A 221 -9.73 4.98 19.13
CA GLY A 221 -10.52 6.18 19.39
C GLY A 221 -10.69 6.59 20.86
N ASP A 222 -10.09 5.88 21.82
CA ASP A 222 -10.13 6.24 23.25
C ASP A 222 -8.99 7.21 23.60
N LEU A 223 -9.16 8.45 23.13
CA LEU A 223 -8.12 9.46 23.20
C LEU A 223 -7.83 9.95 24.63
N ASP A 224 -8.79 9.82 25.54
CA ASP A 224 -8.60 10.21 26.94
C ASP A 224 -7.63 9.24 27.63
N SER A 225 -7.77 7.94 27.38
CA SER A 225 -6.81 6.94 27.85
C SER A 225 -5.44 7.13 27.20
N ALA A 226 -5.39 7.42 25.89
CA ALA A 226 -4.14 7.70 25.19
C ALA A 226 -3.39 8.91 25.78
N HIS A 227 -4.14 9.99 26.06
CA HIS A 227 -3.60 11.20 26.67
C HIS A 227 -3.13 10.97 28.11
N TRP A 228 -3.87 10.16 28.87
CA TRP A 228 -3.50 9.78 30.23
C TRP A 228 -2.16 9.02 30.25
N VAL A 229 -1.98 8.03 29.37
CA VAL A 229 -0.70 7.29 29.25
C VAL A 229 0.45 8.23 28.89
N LEU A 230 0.24 9.20 27.98
CA LEU A 230 1.26 10.20 27.65
C LEU A 230 1.63 11.08 28.86
N ASN A 231 0.68 11.37 29.76
CA ASN A 231 0.93 12.17 30.96
C ASN A 231 1.72 11.41 32.04
N MET A 232 1.79 10.08 31.95
CA MET A 232 2.70 9.29 32.79
C MET A 232 4.17 9.42 32.38
N MET A 233 4.44 9.91 31.16
CA MET A 233 5.80 10.12 30.67
C MET A 233 6.29 11.52 31.07
N GLU A 234 7.44 11.58 31.74
CA GLU A 234 8.12 12.86 32.04
C GLU A 234 8.53 13.56 30.74
N GLU A 235 9.19 12.83 29.84
CA GLU A 235 9.55 13.29 28.50
C GLU A 235 8.98 12.35 27.42
N PRO A 236 7.93 12.76 26.71
CA PRO A 236 7.40 11.98 25.60
C PRO A 236 8.40 11.85 24.44
N ASP A 237 8.61 10.63 23.97
CA ASP A 237 9.38 10.39 22.76
C ASP A 237 8.59 10.76 21.49
N ASP A 238 9.30 10.85 20.35
CA ASP A 238 8.69 11.26 19.08
C ASP A 238 7.67 10.24 18.54
N PHE A 239 7.81 8.95 18.87
CA PHE A 239 6.88 7.90 18.42
C PHE A 239 5.56 7.98 19.18
N SER A 240 5.61 8.16 20.50
CA SER A 240 4.47 8.41 21.37
C SER A 240 3.67 9.64 20.94
N LEU A 241 4.36 10.76 20.66
CA LEU A 241 3.72 11.99 20.18
C LEU A 241 3.11 11.80 18.78
N SER A 242 3.84 11.17 17.86
CA SER A 242 3.36 10.87 16.50
C SER A 242 2.09 10.02 16.53
N ALA A 243 2.06 8.95 17.33
CA ALA A 243 0.91 8.07 17.48
C ALA A 243 -0.32 8.81 18.05
N LEU A 244 -0.13 9.65 19.07
CA LEU A 244 -1.22 10.43 19.65
C LEU A 244 -1.76 11.48 18.69
N ILE A 245 -0.88 12.20 17.98
CA ILE A 245 -1.26 13.20 16.97
C ILE A 245 -2.09 12.56 15.86
N THR A 246 -1.64 11.42 15.34
CA THR A 246 -2.39 10.65 14.33
C THR A 246 -3.74 10.17 14.88
N GLY A 247 -3.79 9.72 16.14
CA GLY A 247 -5.05 9.36 16.81
C GLY A 247 -6.05 10.52 16.89
N TYR A 248 -5.59 11.71 17.31
CA TYR A 248 -6.41 12.91 17.33
C TYR A 248 -6.89 13.33 15.93
N ALA A 249 -5.99 13.29 14.93
CA ALA A 249 -6.29 13.66 13.57
C ALA A 249 -7.36 12.75 12.93
N ASN A 250 -7.28 11.43 13.15
CA ASN A 250 -8.28 10.48 12.66
C ASN A 250 -9.70 10.73 13.21
N GLN A 251 -9.80 11.41 14.35
CA GLN A 251 -11.08 11.79 14.98
C GLN A 251 -11.44 13.27 14.75
N GLY A 252 -10.70 13.98 13.88
CA GLY A 252 -10.91 15.40 13.58
C GLY A 252 -10.56 16.38 14.71
N ARG A 253 -9.89 15.92 15.78
CA ARG A 253 -9.52 16.75 16.94
C ARG A 253 -8.17 17.46 16.73
N MET A 254 -8.05 18.26 15.67
CA MET A 254 -6.77 18.88 15.28
C MET A 254 -6.20 19.85 16.32
N ASN A 255 -7.06 20.50 17.12
CA ASN A 255 -6.60 21.36 18.22
C ASN A 255 -5.83 20.59 19.30
N ASP A 256 -6.27 19.37 19.63
CA ASP A 256 -5.60 18.53 20.62
C ASP A 256 -4.32 17.92 20.06
N ALA A 257 -4.33 17.56 18.77
CA ALA A 257 -3.14 17.15 18.04
C ALA A 257 -2.03 18.23 18.10
N ARG A 258 -2.41 19.50 17.90
CA ARG A 258 -1.49 20.64 17.98
C ARG A 258 -0.94 20.85 19.40
N ARG A 259 -1.77 20.68 20.45
CA ARG A 259 -1.30 20.75 21.84
C ARG A 259 -0.30 19.64 22.15
N ALA A 260 -0.55 18.42 21.69
CA ALA A 260 0.39 17.31 21.85
C ALA A 260 1.73 17.61 21.16
N PHE A 261 1.69 18.15 19.94
CA PHE A 261 2.89 18.54 19.18
C PHE A 261 3.78 19.54 19.94
N TYR A 262 3.20 20.57 20.55
CA TYR A 262 3.96 21.61 21.26
C TYR A 262 4.44 21.21 22.65
N ARG A 263 4.14 19.99 23.13
CA ARG A 263 4.69 19.48 24.40
C ARG A 263 6.20 19.27 24.33
N LYS A 264 6.76 19.09 23.13
CA LYS A 264 8.20 18.96 22.88
C LYS A 264 8.66 20.01 21.88
N SER A 265 9.68 20.79 22.23
CA SER A 265 10.17 21.90 21.39
C SER A 265 10.96 21.44 20.15
N ASN A 266 11.66 20.31 20.26
CA ASN A 266 12.56 19.76 19.25
C ASN A 266 12.05 18.41 18.70
N SER A 267 10.86 18.42 18.13
CA SER A 267 10.25 17.23 17.52
C SER A 267 10.95 16.85 16.21
N CYS A 268 11.22 15.55 16.03
CA CYS A 268 11.78 15.02 14.79
C CYS A 268 10.77 15.08 13.62
N VAL A 269 11.26 14.83 12.39
CA VAL A 269 10.49 14.87 11.14
C VAL A 269 9.20 14.01 11.21
N VAL A 270 9.25 12.87 11.90
CA VAL A 270 8.08 11.96 12.05
C VAL A 270 6.89 12.65 12.72
N VAL A 271 7.12 13.45 13.76
CA VAL A 271 6.04 14.15 14.49
C VAL A 271 5.45 15.27 13.64
N TRP A 272 6.28 15.98 12.88
CA TRP A 272 5.83 16.96 11.90
C TRP A 272 4.97 16.31 10.81
N ASN A 273 5.42 15.17 10.25
CA ASN A 273 4.68 14.44 9.23
C ASN A 273 3.31 13.98 9.74
N SER A 274 3.22 13.49 10.98
CA SER A 274 1.93 13.15 11.61
C SER A 274 0.99 14.35 11.69
N LEU A 275 1.48 15.53 12.09
CA LEU A 275 0.63 16.72 12.23
C LEU A 275 0.21 17.28 10.87
N ILE A 276 1.14 17.37 9.92
CA ILE A 276 0.88 17.83 8.55
C ILE A 276 -0.13 16.90 7.87
N SER A 277 0.09 15.58 7.94
CA SER A 277 -0.84 14.59 7.39
C SER A 277 -2.22 14.66 8.04
N GLY A 278 -2.28 14.93 9.35
CA GLY A 278 -3.52 15.16 10.06
C GLY A 278 -4.31 16.36 9.53
N HIS A 279 -3.65 17.48 9.25
CA HIS A 279 -4.31 18.65 8.66
C HIS A 279 -4.82 18.37 7.23
N VAL A 280 -4.02 17.68 6.40
CA VAL A 280 -4.44 17.33 5.03
C VAL A 280 -5.65 16.40 5.01
N THR A 281 -5.66 15.37 5.88
CA THR A 281 -6.79 14.41 5.95
C THR A 281 -8.08 15.05 6.49
N ASN A 282 -7.98 16.15 7.23
CA ASN A 282 -9.12 16.93 7.72
C ASN A 282 -9.50 18.11 6.80
N ASN A 283 -8.98 18.18 5.57
CA ASN A 283 -9.21 19.27 4.61
C ASN A 283 -8.80 20.66 5.15
N GLU A 284 -7.74 20.72 5.94
CA GLU A 284 -7.13 21.96 6.45
C GLU A 284 -5.77 22.19 5.74
N GLU A 285 -5.76 22.18 4.42
CA GLU A 285 -4.51 22.14 3.64
C GLU A 285 -3.65 23.39 3.82
N ILE A 286 -4.27 24.56 4.02
CA ILE A 286 -3.56 25.82 4.27
C ILE A 286 -2.68 25.70 5.52
N GLU A 287 -3.21 25.12 6.60
CA GLU A 287 -2.46 24.89 7.84
C GLU A 287 -1.32 23.88 7.63
N ALA A 288 -1.55 22.85 6.81
CA ALA A 288 -0.51 21.89 6.44
C ALA A 288 0.68 22.57 5.72
N PHE A 289 0.40 23.53 4.81
CA PHE A 289 1.46 24.32 4.16
C PHE A 289 2.20 25.25 5.13
N LEU A 290 1.50 25.87 6.08
CA LEU A 290 2.14 26.72 7.09
C LEU A 290 3.10 25.90 7.97
N LEU A 291 2.66 24.74 8.45
CA LEU A 291 3.49 23.83 9.25
C LEU A 291 4.69 23.31 8.45
N PHE A 292 4.51 23.00 7.18
CA PHE A 292 5.61 22.59 6.31
C PHE A 292 6.68 23.69 6.17
N ASN A 293 6.26 24.95 5.97
CA ASN A 293 7.18 26.07 5.90
C ASN A 293 7.93 26.27 7.22
N ASP A 294 7.27 26.10 8.36
CA ASP A 294 7.91 26.20 9.67
C ASP A 294 8.90 25.06 9.94
N MET A 295 8.57 23.84 9.51
CA MET A 295 9.50 22.70 9.51
C MET A 295 10.78 23.01 8.71
N GLN A 296 10.63 23.62 7.52
CA GLN A 296 11.77 24.03 6.69
C GLN A 296 12.60 25.15 7.33
N LYS A 297 11.96 26.15 7.95
CA LYS A 297 12.66 27.23 8.68
C LYS A 297 13.50 26.70 9.84
N LYS A 298 13.07 25.61 10.48
CA LYS A 298 13.86 24.91 11.51
C LYS A 298 15.03 24.09 10.95
N GLY A 299 15.23 24.07 9.63
CA GLY A 299 16.35 23.37 8.98
C GLY A 299 16.17 21.85 8.91
N LEU A 300 14.96 21.33 9.16
CA LEU A 300 14.70 19.90 9.07
C LEU A 300 14.68 19.47 7.60
N LYS A 301 15.41 18.39 7.30
CA LYS A 301 15.42 17.80 5.96
C LYS A 301 14.07 17.13 5.71
N VAL A 302 13.39 17.59 4.67
CA VAL A 302 12.13 17.02 4.20
C VAL A 302 12.38 15.63 3.64
N ASP A 303 11.54 14.67 4.03
CA ASP A 303 11.60 13.30 3.51
C ASP A 303 10.52 13.04 2.45
N PHE A 304 10.55 11.83 1.87
CA PHE A 304 9.59 11.38 0.87
C PHE A 304 8.14 11.50 1.35
N SER A 305 7.87 11.10 2.59
CA SER A 305 6.51 11.06 3.15
C SER A 305 5.94 12.47 3.36
N THR A 306 6.79 13.43 3.76
CA THR A 306 6.42 14.84 3.84
C THR A 306 6.05 15.38 2.44
N LEU A 307 6.87 15.10 1.42
CA LEU A 307 6.61 15.55 0.04
C LEU A 307 5.31 14.98 -0.51
N ALA A 308 5.08 13.68 -0.35
CA ALA A 308 3.85 13.04 -0.82
C ALA A 308 2.59 13.64 -0.16
N THR A 309 2.66 13.90 1.16
CA THR A 309 1.56 14.50 1.91
C THR A 309 1.24 15.91 1.40
N ILE A 310 2.27 16.75 1.23
CA ILE A 310 2.09 18.12 0.73
C ILE A 310 1.64 18.14 -0.74
N LEU A 311 2.11 17.24 -1.59
CA LEU A 311 1.64 17.13 -2.96
C LEU A 311 0.16 16.71 -3.03
N SER A 312 -0.30 15.85 -2.11
CA SER A 312 -1.72 15.51 -2.00
C SER A 312 -2.58 16.73 -1.59
N ALA A 313 -2.03 17.65 -0.79
CA ALA A 313 -2.66 18.92 -0.44
C ALA A 313 -2.65 19.93 -1.60
N CYS A 314 -1.57 19.98 -2.39
CA CYS A 314 -1.51 20.76 -3.63
C CYS A 314 -2.61 20.31 -4.60
N ARG A 315 -2.80 18.99 -4.71
CA ARG A 315 -3.79 18.34 -5.55
C ARG A 315 -5.22 18.72 -5.16
N SER A 316 -5.56 18.74 -3.86
CA SER A 316 -6.92 19.07 -3.40
C SER A 316 -7.26 20.55 -3.58
N LEU A 317 -6.29 21.46 -3.35
CA LEU A 317 -6.47 22.89 -3.57
C LEU A 317 -6.26 23.35 -5.03
N CYS A 318 -5.93 22.44 -5.95
CA CYS A 318 -5.55 22.75 -7.34
C CYS A 318 -4.45 23.84 -7.45
N ASN A 319 -3.56 23.94 -6.46
CA ASN A 319 -2.58 25.02 -6.39
C ASN A 319 -1.27 24.64 -7.08
N PHE A 320 -1.20 24.86 -8.40
CA PHE A 320 -0.01 24.51 -9.19
C PHE A 320 1.24 25.32 -8.81
N GLN A 321 1.11 26.51 -8.19
CA GLN A 321 2.26 27.33 -7.82
C GLN A 321 3.04 26.70 -6.66
N TYR A 322 2.34 26.15 -5.66
CA TYR A 322 2.99 25.37 -4.61
C TYR A 322 3.61 24.09 -5.17
N ALA A 323 2.94 23.38 -6.08
CA ALA A 323 3.52 22.21 -6.75
C ALA A 323 4.85 22.56 -7.45
N LYS A 324 4.95 23.72 -8.11
CA LYS A 324 6.20 24.23 -8.69
C LYS A 324 7.29 24.51 -7.66
N GLN A 325 6.95 25.14 -6.54
CA GLN A 325 7.91 25.39 -5.47
C GLN A 325 8.44 24.08 -4.88
N MET A 326 7.54 23.11 -4.63
CA MET A 326 7.90 21.78 -4.15
C MET A 326 8.77 21.02 -5.15
N HIS A 327 8.50 21.16 -6.45
CA HIS A 327 9.29 20.54 -7.50
C HIS A 327 10.70 21.13 -7.54
N ALA A 328 10.83 22.45 -7.53
CA ALA A 328 12.14 23.12 -7.47
C ALA A 328 12.94 22.69 -6.22
N TYR A 329 12.26 22.54 -5.07
CA TYR A 329 12.86 22.01 -3.86
C TYR A 329 13.31 20.55 -4.02
N ALA A 330 12.46 19.67 -4.57
CA ALA A 330 12.80 18.27 -4.81
C ALA A 330 14.00 18.11 -5.76
N CYS A 331 14.11 18.97 -6.78
CA CYS A 331 15.28 19.05 -7.65
C CYS A 331 16.54 19.45 -6.89
N LYS A 332 16.45 20.47 -6.01
CA LYS A 332 17.58 20.93 -5.19
C LYS A 332 18.10 19.85 -4.24
N VAL A 333 17.21 19.04 -3.67
CA VAL A 333 17.56 17.94 -2.74
C VAL A 333 17.93 16.65 -3.46
N GLY A 334 17.69 16.55 -4.78
CA GLY A 334 17.97 15.37 -5.59
C GLY A 334 16.93 14.25 -5.44
N LEU A 335 15.76 14.53 -4.86
CA LEU A 335 14.68 13.56 -4.66
C LEU A 335 13.86 13.31 -5.94
N ILE A 336 13.95 14.19 -6.93
CA ILE A 336 13.16 14.10 -8.18
C ILE A 336 13.52 12.89 -9.05
N TYR A 337 14.71 12.31 -8.86
CA TYR A 337 15.16 11.13 -9.60
C TYR A 337 14.57 9.82 -9.07
N ASP A 338 13.87 9.85 -7.93
CA ASP A 338 13.10 8.73 -7.45
C ASP A 338 11.76 8.64 -8.19
N ASN A 339 11.47 7.48 -8.78
CA ASN A 339 10.26 7.29 -9.60
C ASN A 339 8.97 7.54 -8.82
N VAL A 340 8.93 7.24 -7.51
CA VAL A 340 7.74 7.42 -6.69
C VAL A 340 7.50 8.92 -6.44
N VAL A 341 8.56 9.68 -6.18
CA VAL A 341 8.49 11.15 -6.06
C VAL A 341 8.03 11.76 -7.37
N ALA A 342 8.66 11.37 -8.49
CA ALA A 342 8.31 11.89 -9.81
C ALA A 342 6.84 11.58 -10.19
N CYS A 343 6.36 10.37 -9.87
CA CYS A 343 4.96 9.98 -10.07
C CYS A 343 4.00 10.87 -9.27
N ALA A 344 4.31 11.15 -7.99
CA ALA A 344 3.50 12.05 -7.16
C ALA A 344 3.47 13.49 -7.71
N PHE A 345 4.59 14.00 -8.26
CA PHE A 345 4.62 15.30 -8.93
C PHE A 345 3.79 15.33 -10.21
N ILE A 346 3.88 14.29 -11.04
CA ILE A 346 3.10 14.18 -12.28
C ILE A 346 1.60 14.13 -11.96
N ASP A 347 1.17 13.35 -10.96
CA ASP A 347 -0.23 13.31 -10.52
C ASP A 347 -0.69 14.69 -10.02
N ALA A 348 0.10 15.34 -9.16
CA ALA A 348 -0.21 16.68 -8.65
C ALA A 348 -0.33 17.70 -9.78
N TYR A 349 0.62 17.74 -10.72
CA TYR A 349 0.54 18.65 -11.88
C TYR A 349 -0.65 18.35 -12.78
N SER A 350 -0.96 17.08 -13.00
CA SER A 350 -2.11 16.66 -13.82
C SER A 350 -3.42 17.17 -13.23
N LYS A 351 -3.62 16.99 -11.93
CA LYS A 351 -4.84 17.41 -11.23
C LYS A 351 -4.93 18.92 -11.03
N CYS A 352 -3.81 19.62 -10.88
CA CYS A 352 -3.77 21.08 -10.87
C CYS A 352 -3.91 21.71 -12.28
N GLY A 353 -4.17 20.92 -13.33
CA GLY A 353 -4.41 21.40 -14.69
C GLY A 353 -3.17 21.83 -15.48
N ASN A 354 -1.96 21.61 -14.94
CA ASN A 354 -0.71 22.01 -15.59
C ASN A 354 0.01 20.81 -16.22
N LEU A 355 -0.57 20.31 -17.30
CA LEU A 355 -0.09 19.11 -18.00
C LEU A 355 1.27 19.32 -18.69
N ASN A 356 1.64 20.57 -19.02
CA ASN A 356 2.90 20.89 -19.67
C ASN A 356 4.10 20.64 -18.76
N ASP A 357 4.03 21.07 -17.50
CA ASP A 357 5.12 20.83 -16.54
C ASP A 357 5.21 19.35 -16.14
N ALA A 358 4.09 18.62 -16.12
CA ALA A 358 4.10 17.16 -15.96
C ALA A 358 4.84 16.46 -17.11
N CYS A 359 4.56 16.84 -18.37
CA CYS A 359 5.25 16.30 -19.54
C CYS A 359 6.75 16.63 -19.52
N LYS A 360 7.11 17.85 -19.12
CA LYS A 360 8.50 18.28 -19.02
C LYS A 360 9.26 17.45 -17.98
N LEU A 361 8.69 17.29 -16.79
CA LEU A 361 9.28 16.45 -15.74
C LEU A 361 9.50 15.02 -16.24
N PHE A 362 8.51 14.43 -16.90
CA PHE A 362 8.65 13.08 -17.45
C PHE A 362 9.81 12.96 -18.45
N SER A 363 10.00 13.94 -19.32
CA SER A 363 11.10 13.95 -20.30
C SER A 363 12.51 14.02 -19.67
N GLU A 364 12.61 14.49 -18.42
CA GLU A 364 13.88 14.61 -17.69
C GLU A 364 14.25 13.31 -16.93
N LEU A 365 13.32 12.35 -16.82
CA LEU A 365 13.53 11.08 -16.14
C LEU A 365 14.33 10.10 -17.02
N LYS A 366 15.24 9.33 -16.41
CA LYS A 366 16.06 8.32 -17.12
C LYS A 366 15.52 6.90 -17.00
N THR A 367 14.75 6.66 -15.94
CA THR A 367 14.18 5.36 -15.60
C THR A 367 12.69 5.53 -15.43
N TYR A 368 11.94 4.55 -15.92
CA TYR A 368 10.49 4.58 -15.84
C TYR A 368 10.01 3.26 -15.25
N ASP A 369 9.11 3.34 -14.28
CA ASP A 369 8.36 2.17 -13.81
C ASP A 369 6.98 2.12 -14.47
N ARG A 370 6.27 1.01 -14.26
CA ARG A 370 4.94 0.81 -14.85
C ARG A 370 3.89 1.81 -14.35
N ILE A 371 3.99 2.24 -13.09
CA ILE A 371 3.01 3.14 -12.46
C ILE A 371 3.13 4.51 -13.11
N LEU A 372 4.36 5.02 -13.23
CA LEU A 372 4.71 6.26 -13.89
C LEU A 372 4.24 6.30 -15.35
N LEU A 373 4.47 5.21 -16.11
CA LEU A 373 4.02 5.13 -17.51
C LEU A 373 2.48 5.16 -17.63
N ASN A 374 1.76 4.47 -16.75
CA ASN A 374 0.30 4.51 -16.71
C ASN A 374 -0.22 5.92 -16.37
N SER A 375 0.39 6.60 -15.40
CA SER A 375 0.06 7.99 -15.07
C SER A 375 0.28 8.90 -16.28
N MET A 376 1.38 8.74 -17.02
CA MET A 376 1.66 9.55 -18.20
C MET A 376 0.74 9.29 -19.38
N ILE A 377 0.28 8.06 -19.61
CA ILE A 377 -0.77 7.79 -20.62
C ILE A 377 -2.00 8.67 -20.34
N THR A 378 -2.39 8.77 -19.07
CA THR A 378 -3.52 9.61 -18.65
C THR A 378 -3.22 11.10 -18.84
N VAL A 379 -2.03 11.56 -18.45
CA VAL A 379 -1.61 12.97 -18.63
C VAL A 379 -1.58 13.37 -20.10
N TYR A 380 -0.96 12.57 -20.96
CA TYR A 380 -0.88 12.87 -22.39
C TYR A 380 -2.26 12.86 -23.04
N SER A 381 -3.12 11.90 -22.68
CA SER A 381 -4.52 11.84 -23.14
C SER A 381 -5.30 13.09 -22.74
N ASN A 382 -5.20 13.54 -21.49
CA ASN A 382 -5.87 14.74 -21.01
C ASN A 382 -5.31 16.03 -21.65
N SER A 383 -4.08 15.99 -22.17
CA SER A 383 -3.42 17.13 -22.81
C SER A 383 -3.68 17.24 -24.31
N GLY A 384 -4.45 16.32 -24.89
CA GLY A 384 -4.68 16.24 -26.34
C GLY A 384 -3.55 15.55 -27.13
N LYS A 385 -2.47 15.12 -26.47
CA LYS A 385 -1.28 14.52 -27.08
C LYS A 385 -1.41 13.00 -27.16
N ILE A 386 -2.45 12.53 -27.84
CA ILE A 386 -2.80 11.10 -27.88
C ILE A 386 -1.71 10.23 -28.53
N GLU A 387 -0.96 10.77 -29.50
CA GLU A 387 0.14 10.04 -30.15
C GLU A 387 1.30 9.73 -29.20
N ASP A 388 1.64 10.66 -28.30
CA ASP A 388 2.66 10.44 -27.26
C ASP A 388 2.17 9.35 -26.28
N ALA A 389 0.89 9.34 -25.94
CA ALA A 389 0.28 8.30 -25.11
C ALA A 389 0.35 6.92 -25.78
N LYS A 390 0.05 6.83 -27.08
CA LYS A 390 0.18 5.60 -27.89
C LYS A 390 1.62 5.11 -27.92
N GLN A 391 2.59 6.00 -28.09
CA GLN A 391 4.00 5.65 -28.09
C GLN A 391 4.42 5.03 -26.75
N ILE A 392 4.02 5.64 -25.64
CA ILE A 392 4.29 5.07 -24.30
C ILE A 392 3.64 3.69 -24.18
N PHE A 393 2.35 3.58 -24.48
CA PHE A 393 1.63 2.33 -24.37
C PHE A 393 2.31 1.21 -25.19
N ASN A 394 2.69 1.48 -26.43
CA ASN A 394 3.34 0.50 -27.30
C ASN A 394 4.72 0.07 -26.80
N THR A 395 5.49 0.97 -26.20
CA THR A 395 6.84 0.68 -25.67
C THR A 395 6.85 -0.03 -24.32
N MET A 396 5.70 -0.14 -23.62
CA MET A 396 5.61 -0.86 -22.34
C MET A 396 5.96 -2.36 -22.49
N PRO A 397 6.97 -2.90 -21.75
CA PRO A 397 7.36 -4.30 -21.83
C PRO A 397 6.26 -5.27 -21.35
N SER A 398 5.49 -4.85 -20.35
CA SER A 398 4.31 -5.58 -19.88
C SER A 398 3.20 -4.58 -19.58
N LYS A 399 2.02 -4.84 -20.14
CA LYS A 399 0.84 -4.00 -19.97
C LYS A 399 -0.04 -4.60 -18.89
N SER A 400 -0.42 -3.78 -17.92
CA SER A 400 -1.40 -4.15 -16.90
C SER A 400 -2.82 -3.82 -17.37
N LEU A 401 -3.85 -4.34 -16.70
CA LEU A 401 -5.23 -3.92 -16.92
C LEU A 401 -5.36 -2.38 -16.89
N ILE A 402 -4.73 -1.72 -15.90
CA ILE A 402 -4.69 -0.26 -15.79
C ILE A 402 -4.12 0.41 -17.05
N SER A 403 -3.09 -0.19 -17.66
CA SER A 403 -2.46 0.35 -18.88
C SER A 403 -3.43 0.35 -20.07
N TRP A 404 -4.16 -0.76 -20.28
CA TRP A 404 -5.18 -0.88 -21.33
C TRP A 404 -6.34 0.09 -21.08
N ASN A 405 -6.79 0.15 -19.83
CA ASN A 405 -7.89 1.01 -19.40
C ASN A 405 -7.59 2.48 -19.67
N SER A 406 -6.43 2.98 -19.22
CA SER A 406 -6.00 4.35 -19.45
C SER A 406 -5.91 4.70 -20.94
N MET A 407 -5.44 3.78 -21.78
CA MET A 407 -5.30 4.02 -23.22
C MET A 407 -6.67 4.06 -23.93
N ILE A 408 -7.59 3.13 -23.62
CA ILE A 408 -8.93 3.09 -24.21
C ILE A 408 -9.73 4.35 -23.83
N VAL A 409 -9.70 4.74 -22.55
CA VAL A 409 -10.32 5.99 -22.08
C VAL A 409 -9.73 7.19 -22.82
N GLY A 410 -8.39 7.24 -22.93
CA GLY A 410 -7.70 8.31 -23.62
C GLY A 410 -8.07 8.44 -25.09
N LEU A 411 -8.16 7.32 -25.83
CA LEU A 411 -8.57 7.32 -27.24
C LEU A 411 -10.02 7.76 -27.42
N SER A 412 -10.93 7.28 -26.55
CA SER A 412 -12.34 7.67 -26.60
C SER A 412 -12.51 9.17 -26.38
N GLN A 413 -11.81 9.76 -25.40
CA GLN A 413 -11.90 11.19 -25.08
C GLN A 413 -11.27 12.09 -26.14
N ASN A 414 -10.28 11.59 -26.89
CA ASN A 414 -9.58 12.35 -27.94
C ASN A 414 -10.18 12.14 -29.34
N GLY A 415 -11.37 11.54 -29.44
CA GLY A 415 -12.05 11.38 -30.73
C GLY A 415 -11.42 10.33 -31.64
N CYS A 416 -10.75 9.31 -31.09
CA CYS A 416 -10.20 8.17 -31.82
C CYS A 416 -10.97 6.86 -31.51
N PRO A 417 -12.29 6.79 -31.76
CA PRO A 417 -13.13 5.68 -31.31
C PRO A 417 -12.80 4.34 -31.99
N VAL A 418 -12.36 4.34 -33.25
CA VAL A 418 -11.99 3.11 -33.98
C VAL A 418 -10.79 2.43 -33.33
N GLU A 419 -9.75 3.19 -33.01
CA GLU A 419 -8.56 2.65 -32.35
C GLU A 419 -8.86 2.18 -30.90
N ALA A 420 -9.78 2.86 -30.21
CA ALA A 420 -10.25 2.43 -28.89
C ALA A 420 -10.91 1.04 -28.97
N LEU A 421 -11.71 0.81 -30.02
CA LEU A 421 -12.38 -0.46 -30.28
C LEU A 421 -11.40 -1.57 -30.72
N ASP A 422 -10.38 -1.23 -31.50
CA ASP A 422 -9.32 -2.18 -31.86
C ASP A 422 -8.55 -2.65 -30.61
N LEU A 423 -8.16 -1.72 -29.73
CA LEU A 423 -7.52 -2.08 -28.46
C LEU A 423 -8.43 -2.90 -27.55
N PHE A 424 -9.72 -2.59 -27.51
CA PHE A 424 -10.71 -3.39 -26.78
C PHE A 424 -10.77 -4.83 -27.30
N CYS A 425 -10.81 -5.02 -28.62
CA CYS A 425 -10.83 -6.35 -29.23
C CYS A 425 -9.56 -7.14 -28.92
N MET A 426 -8.40 -6.49 -28.91
CA MET A 426 -7.14 -7.10 -28.49
C MET A 426 -7.16 -7.50 -27.01
N MET A 427 -7.64 -6.61 -26.13
CA MET A 427 -7.76 -6.88 -24.70
C MET A 427 -8.70 -8.07 -24.41
N ASN A 428 -9.81 -8.18 -25.13
CA ASN A 428 -10.77 -9.28 -24.97
C ASN A 428 -10.20 -10.62 -25.47
N LYS A 429 -9.39 -10.63 -26.55
CA LYS A 429 -8.67 -11.84 -27.02
C LYS A 429 -7.66 -12.38 -26.01
N LEU A 430 -7.15 -11.52 -25.12
CA LEU A 430 -6.21 -11.88 -24.05
C LEU A 430 -6.93 -12.34 -22.77
N ASP A 431 -8.26 -12.46 -22.79
CA ASP A 431 -9.12 -12.84 -21.66
C ASP A 431 -8.88 -12.02 -20.38
N LEU A 432 -8.56 -10.74 -20.56
CA LEU A 432 -8.35 -9.82 -19.45
C LEU A 432 -9.71 -9.37 -18.87
N ARG A 433 -9.84 -9.44 -17.53
CA ARG A 433 -11.05 -9.03 -16.82
C ARG A 433 -11.27 -7.53 -16.93
N MET A 434 -12.42 -7.13 -17.44
CA MET A 434 -12.82 -5.72 -17.59
C MET A 434 -13.54 -5.20 -16.35
N ASP A 435 -13.42 -3.90 -16.10
CA ASP A 435 -14.22 -3.18 -15.11
C ASP A 435 -15.34 -2.35 -15.79
N ARG A 436 -16.23 -1.79 -14.98
CA ARG A 436 -17.35 -0.95 -15.45
C ARG A 436 -16.92 0.30 -16.22
N PHE A 437 -15.77 0.89 -15.88
CA PHE A 437 -15.29 2.11 -16.53
C PHE A 437 -14.75 1.82 -17.93
N ASN A 438 -14.19 0.62 -18.14
CA ASN A 438 -13.74 0.17 -19.46
C ASN A 438 -14.90 -0.03 -20.40
N LEU A 439 -15.90 -0.79 -19.95
CA LEU A 439 -17.09 -1.06 -20.75
C LEU A 439 -17.84 0.25 -21.09
N ALA A 440 -17.99 1.17 -20.13
CA ALA A 440 -18.57 2.49 -20.37
C ALA A 440 -17.82 3.28 -21.46
N SER A 441 -16.48 3.31 -21.39
CA SER A 441 -15.65 4.03 -22.37
C SER A 441 -15.76 3.42 -23.77
N VAL A 442 -15.85 2.09 -23.87
CA VAL A 442 -16.00 1.38 -25.14
C VAL A 442 -17.40 1.60 -25.72
N ILE A 443 -18.44 1.58 -24.88
CA ILE A 443 -19.82 1.93 -25.29
C ILE A 443 -19.86 3.37 -25.82
N SER A 444 -19.20 4.31 -25.15
CA SER A 444 -19.07 5.70 -25.62
C SER A 444 -18.32 5.80 -26.95
N ALA A 445 -17.31 4.96 -27.18
CA ALA A 445 -16.61 4.89 -28.46
C ALA A 445 -17.53 4.35 -29.57
N CYS A 446 -18.31 3.28 -29.30
CA CYS A 446 -19.35 2.78 -30.22
C CYS A 446 -20.39 3.85 -30.54
N ALA A 447 -20.82 4.62 -29.54
CA ALA A 447 -21.79 5.70 -29.69
C ALA A 447 -21.27 6.81 -30.61
N SER A 448 -19.98 7.13 -30.52
CA SER A 448 -19.33 8.17 -31.33
C SER A 448 -19.19 7.81 -32.81
N ILE A 449 -19.20 6.52 -33.15
CA ILE A 449 -19.24 6.02 -34.55
C ILE A 449 -20.62 5.49 -34.95
N SER A 450 -21.61 5.62 -34.07
CA SER A 450 -22.97 5.09 -34.22
C SER A 450 -23.01 3.61 -34.66
N SER A 451 -22.06 2.78 -34.21
CA SER A 451 -21.98 1.37 -34.57
C SER A 451 -22.88 0.53 -33.66
N LEU A 452 -24.09 0.23 -34.14
CA LEU A 452 -25.06 -0.56 -33.39
C LEU A 452 -24.53 -1.96 -33.05
N GLU A 453 -23.97 -2.66 -34.04
CA GLU A 453 -23.48 -4.04 -33.91
C GLU A 453 -22.41 -4.18 -32.82
N LEU A 454 -21.40 -3.30 -32.81
CA LEU A 454 -20.34 -3.36 -31.81
C LEU A 454 -20.85 -2.97 -30.42
N GLY A 455 -21.74 -1.97 -30.31
CA GLY A 455 -22.30 -1.59 -29.01
C GLY A 455 -23.18 -2.67 -28.40
N GLU A 456 -23.97 -3.40 -29.20
CA GLU A 456 -24.76 -4.54 -28.71
C GLU A 456 -23.88 -5.70 -28.25
N GLN A 457 -22.77 -5.98 -28.95
CA GLN A 457 -21.80 -6.98 -28.50
C GLN A 457 -21.18 -6.60 -27.15
N VAL A 458 -20.85 -5.33 -26.95
CA VAL A 458 -20.29 -4.82 -25.68
C VAL A 458 -21.36 -4.87 -24.58
N PHE A 459 -22.62 -4.57 -24.89
CA PHE A 459 -23.73 -4.68 -23.94
C PHE A 459 -24.00 -6.13 -23.50
N ALA A 460 -24.01 -7.08 -24.45
CA ALA A 460 -24.10 -8.50 -24.14
C ALA A 460 -22.96 -8.94 -23.21
N ARG A 461 -21.74 -8.45 -23.45
CA ARG A 461 -20.59 -8.71 -22.58
C ARG A 461 -20.76 -8.11 -21.18
N ALA A 462 -21.29 -6.89 -21.06
CA ALA A 462 -21.59 -6.26 -19.77
C ALA A 462 -22.60 -7.10 -18.96
N THR A 463 -23.61 -7.65 -19.63
CA THR A 463 -24.61 -8.56 -19.03
C THR A 463 -23.97 -9.85 -18.51
N VAL A 464 -23.08 -10.47 -19.29
CA VAL A 464 -22.36 -11.69 -18.86
C VAL A 464 -21.47 -11.44 -17.64
N VAL A 465 -20.94 -10.24 -17.49
CA VAL A 465 -20.12 -9.84 -16.32
C VAL A 465 -20.99 -9.44 -15.12
N GLY A 466 -22.30 -9.29 -15.31
CA GLY A 466 -23.26 -8.86 -14.27
C GLY A 466 -23.21 -7.36 -13.98
N LEU A 467 -22.91 -6.54 -14.99
CA LEU A 467 -22.84 -5.08 -14.91
C LEU A 467 -23.95 -4.37 -15.72
N ASP A 468 -24.95 -5.11 -16.19
CA ASP A 468 -26.09 -4.60 -16.96
C ASP A 468 -26.95 -3.59 -16.20
N SER A 469 -26.99 -3.69 -14.87
CA SER A 469 -27.71 -2.76 -13.99
C SER A 469 -26.80 -1.70 -13.34
N ASP A 470 -25.52 -1.62 -13.70
CA ASP A 470 -24.61 -0.59 -13.16
C ASP A 470 -24.98 0.79 -13.73
N GLU A 471 -25.02 1.80 -12.87
CA GLU A 471 -25.46 3.17 -13.22
C GLU A 471 -24.59 3.78 -14.33
N VAL A 472 -23.27 3.57 -14.29
CA VAL A 472 -22.33 4.16 -15.27
C VAL A 472 -22.51 3.50 -16.65
N ILE A 473 -22.75 2.19 -16.67
CA ILE A 473 -23.04 1.44 -17.89
C ILE A 473 -24.38 1.87 -18.47
N SER A 474 -25.42 1.97 -17.64
CA SER A 474 -26.77 2.36 -18.06
C SER A 474 -26.77 3.75 -18.69
N THR A 475 -26.13 4.75 -18.07
CA THR A 475 -25.96 6.10 -18.64
C THR A 475 -25.24 6.06 -19.99
N SER A 476 -24.18 5.26 -20.10
CA SER A 476 -23.43 5.11 -21.36
C SER A 476 -24.27 4.45 -22.46
N LEU A 477 -25.13 3.48 -22.12
CA LEU A 477 -26.05 2.82 -23.04
C LEU A 477 -27.17 3.76 -23.51
N VAL A 478 -27.68 4.63 -22.63
CA VAL A 478 -28.64 5.67 -23.02
C VAL A 478 -28.03 6.58 -24.09
N ASP A 479 -26.82 7.12 -23.85
CA ASP A 479 -26.11 7.95 -24.84
C ASP A 479 -25.88 7.18 -26.16
N PHE A 480 -25.48 5.92 -26.07
CA PHE A 480 -25.27 5.05 -27.22
C PHE A 480 -26.52 4.85 -28.08
N TYR A 481 -27.61 4.39 -27.50
CA TYR A 481 -28.84 4.14 -28.27
C TYR A 481 -29.41 5.44 -28.83
N CYS A 482 -29.34 6.55 -28.10
CA CYS A 482 -29.75 7.86 -28.59
C CYS A 482 -28.91 8.33 -29.79
N LYS A 483 -27.58 8.18 -29.74
CA LYS A 483 -26.68 8.53 -30.87
C LYS A 483 -26.81 7.58 -32.07
N CYS A 484 -27.29 6.36 -31.86
CA CYS A 484 -27.65 5.43 -32.92
C CYS A 484 -29.08 5.68 -33.47
N GLY A 485 -29.83 6.65 -32.93
CA GLY A 485 -31.20 6.98 -33.37
C GLY A 485 -32.30 6.11 -32.75
N PHE A 486 -31.97 5.19 -31.84
CA PHE A 486 -32.93 4.31 -31.15
C PHE A 486 -33.37 4.87 -29.81
N ILE A 487 -33.97 6.07 -29.85
CA ILE A 487 -34.31 6.85 -28.66
C ILE A 487 -35.29 6.11 -27.74
N GLU A 488 -36.24 5.35 -28.31
CA GLU A 488 -37.19 4.58 -27.51
C GLU A 488 -36.50 3.52 -26.64
N ILE A 489 -35.40 2.94 -27.13
CA ILE A 489 -34.58 1.98 -26.36
C ILE A 489 -33.81 2.74 -25.29
N GLY A 490 -33.20 3.88 -25.64
CA GLY A 490 -32.54 4.77 -24.66
C GLY A 490 -33.49 5.20 -23.54
N ARG A 491 -34.73 5.58 -23.87
CA ARG A 491 -35.75 5.97 -22.88
C ARG A 491 -36.12 4.81 -21.97
N LYS A 492 -36.32 3.60 -22.52
CA LYS A 492 -36.61 2.40 -21.71
C LYS A 492 -35.50 2.11 -20.71
N ILE A 493 -34.24 2.19 -21.14
CA ILE A 493 -33.09 1.99 -20.24
C ILE A 493 -33.09 3.06 -19.15
N PHE A 494 -33.26 4.33 -19.52
CA PHE A 494 -33.33 5.44 -18.58
C PHE A 494 -34.42 5.25 -17.52
N ASP A 495 -35.64 4.84 -17.92
CA ASP A 495 -36.76 4.62 -17.01
C ASP A 495 -36.54 3.41 -16.07
N THR A 496 -35.69 2.45 -16.44
CA THR A 496 -35.32 1.30 -15.58
C THR A 496 -34.23 1.62 -14.55
N MET A 497 -33.58 2.78 -14.63
CA MET A 497 -32.53 3.18 -13.69
C MET A 497 -33.14 3.45 -12.31
N MET A 498 -32.63 2.78 -11.26
CA MET A 498 -33.13 3.00 -9.88
C MET A 498 -32.81 4.41 -9.35
N LYS A 499 -31.73 5.03 -9.86
CA LYS A 499 -31.30 6.37 -9.51
C LYS A 499 -30.68 7.05 -10.73
N SER A 500 -31.29 8.14 -11.17
CA SER A 500 -30.79 8.96 -12.26
C SER A 500 -30.01 10.15 -11.69
N ASP A 501 -28.73 10.23 -12.02
CA ASP A 501 -27.86 11.37 -11.70
C ASP A 501 -27.95 12.48 -12.78
N GLU A 502 -27.37 13.65 -12.52
CA GLU A 502 -27.38 14.78 -13.46
C GLU A 502 -26.87 14.38 -14.86
N ILE A 503 -25.91 13.45 -14.92
CA ILE A 503 -25.29 12.97 -16.17
C ILE A 503 -26.31 12.16 -16.99
N SER A 504 -27.02 11.22 -16.37
CA SER A 504 -28.04 10.40 -17.05
C SER A 504 -29.19 11.24 -17.62
N TRP A 505 -29.66 12.25 -16.88
CA TRP A 505 -30.67 13.19 -17.36
C TRP A 505 -30.18 13.98 -18.58
N ASN A 506 -28.95 14.50 -18.51
CA ASN A 506 -28.35 15.26 -19.60
C ASN A 506 -28.15 14.39 -20.86
N SER A 507 -27.72 13.14 -20.71
CA SER A 507 -27.60 12.19 -21.83
C SER A 507 -28.93 11.95 -22.53
N MET A 508 -30.02 11.76 -21.78
CA MET A 508 -31.35 11.55 -22.38
C MET A 508 -31.92 12.82 -23.01
N LEU A 509 -31.74 13.98 -22.37
CA LEU A 509 -32.13 15.29 -22.91
C LEU A 509 -31.42 15.59 -24.23
N MET A 510 -30.10 15.35 -24.27
CA MET A 510 -29.31 15.48 -25.49
C MET A 510 -29.81 14.53 -26.58
N GLY A 511 -30.13 13.28 -26.19
CA GLY A 511 -30.72 12.29 -27.09
C GLY A 511 -32.00 12.78 -27.77
N TYR A 512 -32.96 13.31 -27.02
CA TYR A 512 -34.18 13.89 -27.59
C TYR A 512 -33.90 15.12 -28.46
N ALA A 513 -33.03 16.04 -28.00
CA ALA A 513 -32.70 17.26 -28.73
C ALA A 513 -32.05 16.97 -30.10
N THR A 514 -31.01 16.13 -30.11
CA THR A 514 -30.23 15.77 -31.32
C THR A 514 -31.02 14.96 -32.34
N ASN A 515 -32.10 14.29 -31.92
CA ASN A 515 -32.97 13.52 -32.80
C ASN A 515 -34.28 14.25 -33.15
N GLY A 516 -34.43 15.53 -32.79
CA GLY A 516 -35.58 16.36 -33.21
C GLY A 516 -36.84 16.22 -32.35
N HIS A 517 -36.77 15.58 -31.18
CA HIS A 517 -37.87 15.42 -30.22
C HIS A 517 -37.88 16.55 -29.19
N GLY A 518 -38.00 17.80 -29.66
CA GLY A 518 -37.87 19.00 -28.81
C GLY A 518 -38.93 19.12 -27.73
N LEU A 519 -40.16 18.64 -27.99
CA LEU A 519 -41.26 18.71 -27.02
C LEU A 519 -41.00 17.73 -25.86
N GLU A 520 -40.57 16.51 -26.20
CA GLU A 520 -40.22 15.46 -25.25
C GLU A 520 -39.00 15.88 -24.40
N ALA A 521 -38.01 16.54 -25.00
CA ALA A 521 -36.89 17.12 -24.27
C ALA A 521 -37.35 18.15 -23.21
N LEU A 522 -38.28 19.03 -23.55
CA LEU A 522 -38.84 20.01 -22.60
C LEU A 522 -39.64 19.34 -21.48
N THR A 523 -40.41 18.29 -21.79
CA THR A 523 -41.13 17.53 -20.76
C THR A 523 -40.17 16.85 -19.79
N LEU A 524 -39.13 16.19 -20.31
CA LEU A 524 -38.10 15.53 -19.52
C LEU A 524 -37.31 16.53 -18.65
N PHE A 525 -37.06 17.74 -19.16
CA PHE A 525 -36.40 18.79 -18.40
C PHE A 525 -37.22 19.24 -17.19
N ASN A 526 -38.54 19.32 -17.32
CA ASN A 526 -39.41 19.62 -16.19
C ASN A 526 -39.46 18.48 -15.17
N GLU A 527 -39.46 17.22 -15.62
CA GLU A 527 -39.34 16.04 -14.74
C GLU A 527 -38.05 16.08 -13.92
N MET A 528 -36.91 16.41 -14.54
CA MET A 528 -35.61 16.58 -13.86
C MET A 528 -35.67 17.63 -12.75
N ARG A 529 -36.32 18.78 -13.00
CA ARG A 529 -36.48 19.86 -12.00
C ARG A 529 -37.35 19.43 -10.82
N HIS A 530 -38.42 18.67 -11.08
CA HIS A 530 -39.28 18.15 -10.02
C HIS A 530 -38.63 17.04 -9.19
N ALA A 531 -37.66 16.33 -9.75
CA ALA A 531 -36.86 15.32 -9.04
C ALA A 531 -35.78 15.91 -8.10
N GLY A 532 -35.61 17.24 -8.06
CA GLY A 532 -34.69 17.91 -7.13
C GLY A 532 -33.22 17.90 -7.55
N CYS A 533 -32.92 17.64 -8.83
CA CYS A 533 -31.58 17.82 -9.39
C CYS A 533 -31.38 19.31 -9.73
N ASP A 534 -30.55 20.01 -8.95
CA ASP A 534 -30.15 21.38 -9.26
C ASP A 534 -29.34 21.41 -10.56
N VAL A 535 -29.85 22.15 -11.56
CA VAL A 535 -29.12 22.45 -12.79
C VAL A 535 -27.91 23.28 -12.39
N SER A 536 -26.70 22.77 -12.63
CA SER A 536 -25.46 23.46 -12.31
C SER A 536 -25.48 24.94 -12.77
N SER A 537 -25.00 25.81 -11.89
CA SER A 537 -24.91 27.28 -12.01
C SER A 537 -23.96 27.79 -13.10
N SER A 538 -23.65 26.97 -14.10
CA SER A 538 -22.97 27.35 -15.34
C SER A 538 -23.94 27.77 -16.45
N SER A 539 -25.25 27.64 -16.24
CA SER A 539 -26.28 28.02 -17.21
C SER A 539 -26.82 29.45 -17.05
N ALA A 540 -26.44 30.19 -16.00
CA ALA A 540 -27.06 31.48 -15.67
C ALA A 540 -26.12 32.68 -15.47
N ASN A 541 -24.78 32.52 -15.47
CA ASN A 541 -23.86 33.65 -15.33
C ASN A 541 -22.52 33.37 -16.01
N ASN A 542 -22.28 33.91 -17.21
CA ASN A 542 -20.92 34.18 -17.72
C ASN A 542 -20.96 35.14 -18.93
N ASP A 543 -21.37 36.37 -18.67
CA ASP A 543 -20.81 37.50 -19.43
C ASP A 543 -19.40 37.77 -18.88
N LYS A 544 -18.38 37.35 -19.66
CA LYS A 544 -16.92 37.53 -19.48
C LYS A 544 -16.15 36.40 -18.76
N VAL A 545 -15.66 35.40 -19.51
CA VAL A 545 -14.27 34.88 -19.40
C VAL A 545 -13.84 34.26 -20.75
N SER A 546 -12.58 34.50 -21.14
CA SER A 546 -11.84 34.08 -22.34
C SER A 546 -11.52 32.57 -22.46
N PRO A 547 -11.10 32.06 -23.64
CA PRO A 547 -11.16 30.64 -24.00
C PRO A 547 -9.81 29.92 -23.86
N THR A 548 -9.66 28.99 -22.91
CA THR A 548 -8.58 27.98 -22.93
C THR A 548 -8.95 26.76 -22.07
N SER A 549 -9.72 25.82 -22.62
CA SER A 549 -9.68 24.39 -22.28
C SER A 549 -10.48 23.58 -23.31
N PRO A 550 -9.87 22.70 -24.13
CA PRO A 550 -10.61 21.81 -25.01
C PRO A 550 -10.93 20.51 -24.25
N CYS A 551 -11.94 20.56 -23.38
CA CYS A 551 -12.69 19.34 -23.06
C CYS A 551 -13.81 19.24 -24.10
N ALA A 552 -13.97 18.06 -24.69
CA ALA A 552 -15.00 17.73 -25.66
C ALA A 552 -16.42 17.87 -25.06
N PHE A 553 -16.88 19.12 -24.98
CA PHE A 553 -18.27 19.57 -24.85
C PHE A 553 -18.44 20.78 -25.79
N GLY A 554 -17.85 20.70 -26.98
CA GLY A 554 -18.09 21.64 -28.06
C GLY A 554 -19.36 21.25 -28.78
N SER A 555 -20.42 22.06 -28.60
CA SER A 555 -21.58 22.27 -29.50
C SER A 555 -22.91 22.55 -28.77
N ILE A 556 -22.94 22.59 -27.43
CA ILE A 556 -24.21 22.75 -26.69
C ILE A 556 -24.77 24.19 -26.76
N HIS A 557 -23.94 25.21 -26.99
CA HIS A 557 -24.37 26.61 -26.84
C HIS A 557 -25.07 27.23 -28.07
N PHE A 558 -24.94 26.63 -29.27
CA PHE A 558 -25.40 27.28 -30.50
C PHE A 558 -26.80 26.88 -30.97
N GLU A 559 -27.33 25.71 -30.54
CA GLU A 559 -28.65 25.23 -31.00
C GLU A 559 -29.79 25.54 -30.02
N PHE A 560 -29.55 25.52 -28.70
CA PHE A 560 -30.60 25.82 -27.72
C PHE A 560 -30.99 27.31 -27.64
N SER A 561 -30.09 28.25 -28.01
CA SER A 561 -30.44 29.67 -28.09
C SER A 561 -31.41 29.98 -29.24
N MET A 562 -31.38 29.22 -30.34
CA MET A 562 -32.33 29.37 -31.44
C MET A 562 -33.73 28.84 -31.09
N LEU A 563 -33.82 27.77 -30.29
CA LEU A 563 -35.10 27.19 -29.86
C LEU A 563 -35.88 28.08 -28.87
N VAL A 564 -35.18 28.80 -27.99
CA VAL A 564 -35.80 29.72 -27.01
C VAL A 564 -36.19 31.08 -27.65
N SER A 565 -35.71 31.37 -28.86
CA SER A 565 -35.90 32.68 -29.52
C SER A 565 -37.08 32.75 -30.49
N LEU A 566 -37.93 31.71 -30.60
CA LEU A 566 -39.10 31.74 -31.49
C LEU A 566 -40.27 32.49 -30.82
N PRO A 567 -40.69 33.67 -31.32
CA PRO A 567 -41.83 34.38 -30.78
C PRO A 567 -43.11 33.76 -31.38
N GLY A 568 -43.76 32.89 -30.62
CA GLY A 568 -45.02 32.26 -31.06
C GLY A 568 -45.77 31.38 -30.07
N LEU A 569 -45.29 31.21 -28.84
CA LEU A 569 -45.97 30.43 -27.80
C LEU A 569 -45.89 31.16 -26.44
N GLN A 570 -46.72 32.20 -26.31
CA GLN A 570 -47.23 32.70 -25.03
C GLN A 570 -48.75 32.57 -25.06
#